data_AF-A0A423JJF5-F1
#
_entry.id   AF-A0A423JJF5-F1
#
_cell.length_a   1.000
_cell.length_b   1.000
_cell.length_c   1.000
_cell.angle_alpha   90.00
_cell.angle_beta   90.00
_cell.angle_gamma   90.00
#
_symmetry.space_group_name_H-M   'P 1'
#
loop_
_entity.id
_entity.type
_entity.pdbx_description
1 polymer ?
#
loop_
_entity_poly.entity_id
_entity_poly.type
_entity_poly.pdbx_seq_one_letter_code
_entity_poly.pdbx_strand_id
1 'polypeptide(L)'
;MAPEDLHSYVEHTDGQRDFASLAFDWNISPDALLQLDAEYQTKEQRSAPGYQLLGGTRLPHHASPKKLLAHQSGSKPVTTDALNLYGNFEYRFSDTWKGNISASRSRVVIDDYSSFAWGCYGSASCANAAVPNYFSPEGDYDIYDFRSPDDTRRNDEVQAVFTGAFVTGGLDHELSVGALRYRQADQQAPPAAHQQPPLRAKYSF
;
A
#
# COMPACT_ATOMS: atom_id res chain seq x y z
N MET A 1 -13.97 13.38 7.86
CA MET A 1 -13.32 12.19 8.47
C MET A 1 -14.36 11.09 8.54
N ALA A 2 -14.07 9.94 7.95
CA ALA A 2 -14.91 8.77 7.91
C ALA A 2 -14.11 7.60 8.49
N PRO A 3 -14.41 7.16 9.73
CA PRO A 3 -13.88 5.92 10.29
C PRO A 3 -14.64 4.74 9.69
N GLU A 4 -13.92 3.66 9.42
CA GLU A 4 -14.48 2.42 8.89
C GLU A 4 -13.81 1.21 9.55
N ASP A 5 -14.63 0.26 10.01
CA ASP A 5 -14.18 -1.04 10.49
C ASP A 5 -14.00 -2.00 9.32
N LEU A 6 -12.80 -2.58 9.20
CA LEU A 6 -12.47 -3.56 8.19
C LEU A 6 -12.65 -4.96 8.76
N HIS A 7 -13.71 -5.63 8.34
CA HIS A 7 -13.97 -7.01 8.77
C HIS A 7 -13.22 -8.03 7.91
N SER A 8 -12.57 -8.99 8.57
CA SER A 8 -11.91 -10.11 7.93
C SER A 8 -12.63 -11.41 8.24
N TYR A 9 -12.62 -12.32 7.27
CA TYR A 9 -13.06 -13.70 7.50
C TYR A 9 -12.08 -14.48 8.38
N VAL A 10 -10.80 -14.06 8.43
CA VAL A 10 -9.78 -14.64 9.29
C VAL A 10 -9.85 -13.97 10.67
N GLU A 11 -10.05 -14.76 11.71
CA GLU A 11 -10.10 -14.30 13.10
C GLU A 11 -8.83 -13.54 13.47
N HIS A 12 -8.98 -12.50 14.30
CA HIS A 12 -7.88 -11.62 14.73
C HIS A 12 -7.19 -10.86 13.58
N THR A 13 -7.84 -10.64 12.44
CA THR A 13 -7.31 -9.79 11.36
C THR A 13 -8.26 -8.67 10.93
N ASP A 14 -9.24 -8.37 11.77
CA ASP A 14 -10.00 -7.14 11.64
C ASP A 14 -9.05 -5.93 11.75
N GLY A 15 -9.43 -4.86 11.07
CA GLY A 15 -8.65 -3.64 11.00
C GLY A 15 -9.54 -2.41 11.03
N GLN A 16 -8.92 -1.27 10.88
CA GLN A 16 -9.60 0.03 10.86
C GLN A 16 -8.99 0.90 9.78
N ARG A 17 -9.81 1.82 9.27
CA ARG A 17 -9.41 2.83 8.32
C ARG A 17 -10.04 4.16 8.68
N ASP A 18 -9.23 5.20 8.84
CA ASP A 18 -9.72 6.57 8.88
C ASP A 18 -9.39 7.26 7.57
N PHE A 19 -10.37 7.98 7.02
CA PHE A 19 -10.20 8.74 5.79
C PHE A 19 -10.72 10.16 5.94
N ALA A 20 -9.99 11.14 5.43
CA ALA A 20 -10.46 12.52 5.32
C ALA A 20 -10.05 13.07 3.95
N SER A 21 -11.00 13.72 3.28
CA SER A 21 -10.72 14.47 2.06
C SER A 21 -11.31 15.88 2.13
N LEU A 22 -10.65 16.80 1.43
CA LEU A 22 -11.04 18.19 1.30
C LEU A 22 -10.75 18.62 -0.14
N ALA A 23 -11.78 19.11 -0.82
CA ALA A 23 -11.67 19.71 -2.14
C ALA A 23 -12.14 21.16 -2.09
N PHE A 24 -11.45 22.04 -2.81
CA PHE A 24 -11.74 23.47 -2.86
C PHE A 24 -11.56 23.99 -4.29
N ASP A 25 -12.64 24.56 -4.83
CA ASP A 25 -12.64 25.25 -6.11
C ASP A 25 -12.84 26.75 -5.90
N TRP A 26 -11.99 27.56 -6.53
CA TRP A 26 -12.04 29.00 -6.46
C TRP A 26 -11.93 29.64 -7.83
N ASN A 27 -13.05 30.22 -8.28
CA ASN A 27 -13.06 31.17 -9.38
C ASN A 27 -12.48 32.51 -8.88
N ILE A 28 -11.18 32.70 -9.10
CA ILE A 28 -10.47 33.94 -8.71
C ILE A 28 -10.98 35.11 -9.59
N SER A 29 -11.28 34.82 -10.85
CA SER A 29 -11.92 35.73 -11.80
C SER A 29 -12.71 34.91 -12.83
N PRO A 30 -13.43 35.53 -13.79
CA PRO A 30 -14.06 34.80 -14.90
C PRO A 30 -13.08 33.96 -15.73
N ASP A 31 -11.79 34.32 -15.72
CA ASP A 31 -10.73 33.71 -16.53
C ASP A 31 -9.77 32.83 -15.72
N ALA A 32 -9.84 32.84 -14.38
CA ALA A 32 -8.87 32.18 -13.51
C ALA A 32 -9.56 31.25 -12.51
N LEU A 33 -9.26 29.95 -12.61
CA LEU A 33 -9.78 28.89 -11.74
C LEU A 33 -8.63 28.20 -11.01
N LEU A 34 -8.72 28.14 -9.70
CA LEU A 34 -7.85 27.34 -8.84
C LEU A 34 -8.66 26.19 -8.23
N GLN A 35 -8.14 24.98 -8.33
CA GLN A 35 -8.73 23.78 -7.72
C GLN A 35 -7.67 23.10 -6.87
N LEU A 36 -8.03 22.72 -5.66
CA LEU A 36 -7.16 22.05 -4.70
C LEU A 36 -7.87 20.84 -4.14
N ASP A 37 -7.13 19.74 -4.01
CA ASP A 37 -7.60 18.51 -3.39
C ASP A 37 -6.54 17.98 -2.41
N ALA A 38 -7.02 17.49 -1.27
CA ALA A 38 -6.19 16.88 -0.25
C ALA A 38 -6.91 15.67 0.34
N GLU A 39 -6.23 14.53 0.36
CA GLU A 39 -6.72 13.29 0.93
C GLU A 39 -5.70 12.75 1.93
N TYR A 40 -6.18 12.37 3.11
CA TYR A 40 -5.41 11.69 4.13
C TYR A 40 -6.12 10.41 4.53
N GLN A 41 -5.37 9.31 4.57
CA GLN A 41 -5.88 8.00 4.97
C GLN A 41 -4.90 7.34 5.93
N THR A 42 -5.42 6.83 7.05
CA THR A 42 -4.72 5.87 7.89
C THR A 42 -5.40 4.53 7.77
N LYS A 43 -4.63 3.45 7.73
CA LYS A 43 -5.15 2.08 7.72
C LYS A 43 -4.29 1.22 8.60
N GLU A 44 -4.93 0.37 9.39
CA GLU A 44 -4.26 -0.61 10.25
C GLU A 44 -4.96 -1.96 10.10
N GLN A 45 -4.22 -2.99 9.72
CA GLN A 45 -4.77 -4.34 9.62
C GLN A 45 -3.67 -5.41 9.72
N ARG A 46 -3.95 -6.52 10.40
CA ARG A 46 -3.02 -7.66 10.45
C ARG A 46 -3.04 -8.41 9.13
N SER A 47 -1.86 -8.80 8.67
CA SER A 47 -1.73 -9.75 7.57
C SER A 47 -2.26 -11.13 7.97
N ALA A 48 -2.80 -11.87 7.00
CA ALA A 48 -3.19 -13.27 7.14
C ALA A 48 -2.33 -14.16 6.22
N PRO A 49 -1.10 -14.51 6.63
CA PRO A 49 -0.22 -15.38 5.85
C PRO A 49 -0.86 -16.74 5.58
N GLY A 50 -0.60 -17.28 4.38
CA GLY A 50 -1.16 -18.55 3.94
C GLY A 50 -0.52 -19.79 4.57
N TYR A 51 -1.16 -20.93 4.33
CA TYR A 51 -0.69 -22.25 4.73
C TYR A 51 0.41 -22.78 3.79
N GLN A 52 1.32 -23.60 4.31
CA GLN A 52 2.30 -24.33 3.51
C GLN A 52 1.94 -25.82 3.39
N LEU A 53 2.57 -26.51 2.43
CA LEU A 53 2.42 -27.96 2.26
C LEU A 53 2.96 -28.71 3.49
N LEU A 54 2.30 -29.80 3.85
CA LEU A 54 2.75 -30.77 4.85
C LEU A 54 3.82 -31.68 4.22
N GLY A 55 4.98 -31.77 4.87
CA GLY A 55 6.13 -32.53 4.35
C GLY A 55 6.56 -32.09 2.95
N GLY A 56 6.27 -30.85 2.57
CA GLY A 56 6.61 -30.27 1.26
C GLY A 56 5.81 -30.81 0.06
N THR A 57 4.85 -31.71 0.26
CA THR A 57 4.18 -32.42 -0.85
C THR A 57 2.67 -32.54 -0.72
N ARG A 58 2.12 -32.50 0.51
CA ARG A 58 0.70 -32.75 0.76
C ARG A 58 -0.05 -31.47 1.14
N LEU A 59 -1.21 -31.24 0.52
CA LEU A 59 -2.10 -30.15 0.92
C LEU A 59 -2.69 -30.44 2.32
N PRO A 60 -2.82 -29.43 3.20
CA PRO A 60 -3.50 -29.62 4.47
C PRO A 60 -5.03 -29.77 4.25
N HIS A 61 -5.64 -30.84 4.77
CA HIS A 61 -7.02 -31.23 4.44
C HIS A 61 -8.09 -30.62 5.36
N HIS A 62 -7.74 -30.25 6.59
CA HIS A 62 -8.62 -29.60 7.58
C HIS A 62 -8.09 -28.24 8.05
N ALA A 63 -7.38 -27.53 7.15
CA ALA A 63 -7.02 -26.13 7.39
C ALA A 63 -8.29 -25.28 7.56
N SER A 64 -8.38 -24.54 8.67
CA SER A 64 -9.49 -23.62 8.88
C SER A 64 -9.21 -22.32 8.13
N PRO A 65 -10.09 -21.89 7.21
CA PRO A 65 -9.93 -20.61 6.54
C PRO A 65 -10.18 -19.41 7.48
N LYS A 66 -10.68 -19.66 8.70
CA LYS A 66 -10.86 -18.62 9.74
C LYS A 66 -9.64 -18.48 10.64
N LYS A 67 -8.73 -19.45 10.65
CA LYS A 67 -7.63 -19.47 11.61
C LYS A 67 -6.47 -18.61 11.12
N LEU A 68 -6.08 -17.62 11.91
CA LEU A 68 -4.80 -16.94 11.76
C LEU A 68 -3.67 -17.81 12.32
N LEU A 69 -2.84 -18.37 11.43
CA LEU A 69 -1.59 -19.03 11.83
C LEU A 69 -0.60 -18.00 12.39
N ALA A 70 0.26 -18.46 13.30
CA ALA A 70 1.28 -17.61 13.93
C ALA A 70 0.72 -16.35 14.61
N HIS A 71 -0.55 -16.36 15.03
CA HIS A 71 -1.12 -15.26 15.79
C HIS A 71 -0.37 -15.06 17.11
N GLN A 72 0.11 -13.84 17.33
CA GLN A 72 0.73 -13.41 18.58
C GLN A 72 -0.01 -12.19 19.10
N SER A 73 -0.49 -12.24 20.35
CA SER A 73 -1.24 -11.13 20.95
C SER A 73 -0.44 -9.82 21.00
N GLY A 74 0.89 -9.91 21.06
CA GLY A 74 1.79 -8.75 21.06
C GLY A 74 2.35 -8.35 19.69
N SER A 75 2.05 -9.07 18.59
CA SER A 75 2.53 -8.65 17.26
C SER A 75 1.77 -7.41 16.81
N LYS A 76 2.44 -6.53 16.06
CA LYS A 76 1.80 -5.34 15.50
C LYS A 76 1.11 -5.67 14.16
N PRO A 77 0.00 -5.01 13.83
CA PRO A 77 -0.56 -5.01 12.48
C PRO A 77 0.31 -4.23 11.50
N VAL A 78 0.08 -4.41 10.21
CA VAL A 78 0.59 -3.50 9.18
C VAL A 78 -0.17 -2.18 9.31
N THR A 79 0.56 -1.07 9.33
CA THR A 79 -0.02 0.28 9.30
C THR A 79 0.33 0.96 7.97
N THR A 80 -0.54 1.85 7.53
CA THR A 80 -0.30 2.68 6.34
C THR A 80 -0.85 4.07 6.58
N ASP A 81 0.01 5.07 6.43
CA ASP A 81 -0.34 6.50 6.42
C ASP A 81 -0.14 7.05 5.02
N ALA A 82 -1.22 7.47 4.36
CA ALA A 82 -1.20 8.01 3.01
C ALA A 82 -1.70 9.47 2.99
N LEU A 83 -0.92 10.35 2.37
CA LEU A 83 -1.28 11.74 2.08
C LEU A 83 -1.17 11.98 0.58
N ASN A 84 -2.27 12.35 -0.06
CA ASN A 84 -2.31 12.80 -1.44
C ASN A 84 -2.72 14.26 -1.47
N LEU A 85 -1.98 15.07 -2.23
CA LEU A 85 -2.24 16.47 -2.46
C LEU A 85 -2.24 16.70 -3.98
N TYR A 86 -3.23 17.45 -4.45
CA TYR A 86 -3.34 17.85 -5.85
C TYR A 86 -3.74 19.32 -5.94
N GLY A 87 -3.20 20.01 -6.93
CA GLY A 87 -3.57 21.38 -7.25
C GLY A 87 -3.57 21.58 -8.75
N ASN A 88 -4.55 22.35 -9.22
CA ASN A 88 -4.74 22.70 -10.61
C ASN A 88 -5.07 24.18 -10.74
N PHE A 89 -4.34 24.89 -11.58
CA PHE A 89 -4.60 26.28 -11.91
C PHE A 89 -4.81 26.41 -13.40
N GLU A 90 -6.02 26.82 -13.81
CA GLU A 90 -6.36 27.15 -15.19
C GLU A 90 -6.48 28.67 -15.36
N TYR A 91 -5.90 29.18 -16.43
CA TYR A 91 -6.04 30.57 -16.85
C TYR A 91 -6.43 30.66 -18.32
N ARG A 92 -7.53 31.36 -18.59
CA ARG A 92 -7.99 31.68 -19.94
C ARG A 92 -7.36 32.99 -20.40
N PHE A 93 -6.51 32.93 -21.43
CA PHE A 93 -5.89 34.12 -22.01
C PHE A 93 -6.79 34.81 -23.03
N SER A 94 -7.63 34.04 -23.70
CA SER A 94 -8.69 34.49 -24.61
C SER A 94 -9.76 33.40 -24.78
N ASP A 95 -10.81 33.67 -25.55
CA ASP A 95 -11.84 32.66 -25.87
C ASP A 95 -11.28 31.40 -26.57
N THR A 96 -10.08 31.47 -27.15
CA THR A 96 -9.46 30.38 -27.91
C THR A 96 -8.13 29.89 -27.32
N TRP A 97 -7.63 30.47 -26.23
CA TRP A 97 -6.36 30.09 -25.63
C TRP A 97 -6.44 29.98 -24.12
N LYS A 98 -5.95 28.86 -23.58
CA LYS A 98 -5.88 28.60 -22.15
C LYS A 98 -4.58 27.92 -21.75
N GLY A 99 -4.14 28.22 -20.53
CA GLY A 99 -3.01 27.56 -19.88
C GLY A 99 -3.48 26.84 -18.63
N ASN A 100 -2.82 25.74 -18.33
CA ASN A 100 -3.07 24.90 -17.18
C ASN A 100 -1.74 24.54 -16.52
N ILE A 101 -1.66 24.70 -15.20
CA ILE A 101 -0.55 24.20 -14.40
C ILE A 101 -1.14 23.32 -13.30
N SER A 102 -0.70 22.06 -13.25
CA SER A 102 -1.06 21.14 -12.19
C SER A 102 0.16 20.65 -11.44
N ALA A 103 -0.03 20.34 -10.16
CA ALA A 103 0.99 19.77 -9.30
C ALA A 103 0.36 18.75 -8.37
N SER A 104 1.07 17.64 -8.13
CA SER A 104 0.63 16.61 -7.21
C SER A 104 1.77 16.10 -6.33
N ARG A 105 1.40 15.66 -5.14
CA ARG A 105 2.29 14.95 -4.21
C ARG A 105 1.52 13.82 -3.56
N SER A 106 2.05 12.61 -3.69
CA SER A 106 1.61 11.44 -2.93
C SER A 106 2.74 11.01 -2.00
N ARG A 107 2.44 10.78 -0.73
CA ARG A 107 3.36 10.19 0.25
C ARG A 107 2.64 9.09 1.00
N VAL A 108 3.24 7.90 1.02
CA VAL A 108 2.75 6.74 1.76
C VAL A 108 3.85 6.25 2.69
N VAL A 109 3.54 6.08 3.97
CA VAL A 109 4.42 5.41 4.95
C VAL A 109 3.77 4.10 5.33
N ILE A 110 4.54 3.02 5.31
CA ILE A 110 4.08 1.69 5.67
C ILE A 110 4.98 1.19 6.79
N ASP A 111 4.40 0.83 7.93
CA ASP A 111 5.09 -0.04 8.87
C ASP A 111 4.67 -1.48 8.59
N ASP A 112 5.59 -2.24 8.00
CA ASP A 112 5.33 -3.63 7.64
C ASP A 112 5.67 -4.55 8.81
N TYR A 113 4.62 -4.97 9.51
CA TYR A 113 4.68 -5.94 10.60
C TYR A 113 3.91 -7.20 10.22
N SER A 114 4.58 -8.34 10.30
CA SER A 114 3.97 -9.62 9.94
C SER A 114 4.50 -10.75 10.82
N SER A 115 3.60 -11.33 11.61
CA SER A 115 3.84 -12.62 12.27
C SER A 115 3.33 -13.74 11.37
N PHE A 116 4.20 -14.67 10.96
CA PHE A 116 3.83 -15.70 10.00
C PHE A 116 4.42 -17.07 10.34
N ALA A 117 3.68 -18.12 9.93
CA ALA A 117 4.09 -19.51 10.06
C ALA A 117 4.94 -19.89 8.86
N TRP A 118 6.16 -20.38 9.08
CA TRP A 118 7.03 -20.78 8.00
C TRP A 118 8.00 -21.89 8.40
N GLY A 119 8.10 -22.91 7.57
CA GLY A 119 9.07 -23.98 7.73
C GLY A 119 8.87 -24.82 8.99
N CYS A 120 9.72 -25.83 9.13
CA CYS A 120 9.76 -26.74 10.27
C CYS A 120 11.21 -27.02 10.69
N TYR A 121 12.09 -26.01 10.60
CA TYR A 121 13.52 -26.09 10.93
C TYR A 121 13.76 -26.65 12.32
N GLY A 122 12.82 -26.40 13.24
CA GLY A 122 12.87 -26.93 14.58
C GLY A 122 12.37 -28.37 14.78
N SER A 123 11.55 -28.91 13.88
CA SER A 123 10.84 -30.17 14.13
C SER A 123 11.72 -31.41 13.92
N ALA A 124 11.55 -32.41 14.78
CA ALA A 124 12.28 -33.67 14.68
C ALA A 124 12.00 -34.41 13.36
N SER A 125 10.76 -34.33 12.84
CA SER A 125 10.40 -34.92 11.54
C SER A 125 11.01 -34.20 10.35
N CYS A 126 11.60 -33.02 10.56
CA CYS A 126 12.28 -32.23 9.54
C CYS A 126 13.81 -32.18 9.72
N ALA A 127 14.37 -32.86 10.73
CA ALA A 127 15.79 -32.78 11.08
C ALA A 127 16.75 -33.22 9.95
N ASN A 128 16.29 -34.10 9.05
CA ASN A 128 17.08 -34.60 7.92
C ASN A 128 16.87 -33.79 6.62
N ALA A 129 15.99 -32.78 6.64
CA ALA A 129 15.75 -31.94 5.48
C ALA A 129 16.84 -30.88 5.34
N ALA A 130 17.45 -30.76 4.16
CA ALA A 130 18.46 -29.73 3.90
C ALA A 130 17.88 -28.30 3.99
N VAL A 131 16.62 -28.12 3.56
CA VAL A 131 15.88 -26.85 3.62
C VAL A 131 14.43 -27.16 4.00
N PRO A 132 14.09 -27.22 5.31
CA PRO A 132 12.73 -27.50 5.78
C PRO A 132 11.82 -26.27 5.69
N ASN A 133 11.66 -25.69 4.50
CA ASN A 133 10.83 -24.51 4.22
C ASN A 133 9.34 -24.86 3.97
N TYR A 134 8.84 -25.90 4.64
CA TYR A 134 7.47 -26.40 4.60
C TYR A 134 7.00 -26.78 6.02
N PHE A 135 5.71 -27.03 6.23
CA PHE A 135 5.24 -27.53 7.53
C PHE A 135 5.59 -29.00 7.69
N SER A 136 5.85 -29.46 8.92
CA SER A 136 6.12 -30.88 9.15
C SER A 136 4.94 -31.76 8.68
N PRO A 137 5.14 -33.06 8.41
CA PRO A 137 4.04 -33.97 8.09
C PRO A 137 2.91 -33.97 9.15
N GLU A 138 3.25 -33.65 10.40
CA GLU A 138 2.35 -33.56 11.55
C GLU A 138 1.76 -32.15 11.76
N GLY A 139 2.16 -31.15 10.96
CA GLY A 139 1.66 -29.77 11.03
C GLY A 139 2.42 -28.84 11.99
N ASP A 140 3.65 -29.19 12.38
CA ASP A 140 4.54 -28.30 13.12
C ASP A 140 5.09 -27.22 12.19
N TYR A 141 5.22 -26.01 12.74
CA TYR A 141 5.85 -24.90 12.05
C TYR A 141 6.56 -23.94 13.01
N ASP A 142 7.51 -23.20 12.46
CA ASP A 142 8.21 -22.12 13.14
C ASP A 142 7.45 -20.80 12.92
N ILE A 143 7.39 -19.96 13.95
CA ILE A 143 6.77 -18.62 13.93
C ILE A 143 7.87 -17.58 13.79
N TYR A 144 7.74 -16.74 12.77
CA TYR A 144 8.61 -15.61 12.51
C TYR A 144 7.87 -14.30 12.74
N ASP A 145 8.60 -13.28 13.17
CA ASP A 145 8.11 -11.92 13.39
C ASP A 145 8.95 -10.96 12.55
N PHE A 146 8.40 -10.55 11.40
CA PHE A 146 9.00 -9.58 10.51
C PHE A 146 8.61 -8.16 10.89
N ARG A 147 9.62 -7.28 10.96
CA ARG A 147 9.44 -5.89 11.35
C ARG A 147 10.26 -4.98 10.44
N SER A 148 9.57 -4.19 9.63
CA SER A 148 10.16 -3.19 8.75
C SER A 148 9.35 -1.89 8.84
N PRO A 149 9.58 -1.07 9.87
CA PRO A 149 8.89 0.21 10.01
C PRO A 149 9.39 1.24 8.98
N ASP A 150 8.62 2.28 8.73
CA ASP A 150 9.01 3.45 7.94
C ASP A 150 9.47 3.14 6.50
N ASP A 151 8.75 2.25 5.78
CA ASP A 151 8.85 2.17 4.32
C ASP A 151 8.07 3.35 3.72
N THR A 152 8.79 4.42 3.40
CA THR A 152 8.24 5.65 2.82
C THR A 152 8.36 5.64 1.30
N ARG A 153 7.24 5.79 0.60
CA ARG A 153 7.14 6.00 -0.85
C ARG A 153 6.61 7.39 -1.14
N ARG A 154 7.24 8.12 -2.05
CA ARG A 154 6.82 9.48 -2.45
C ARG A 154 6.86 9.67 -3.95
N ASN A 155 5.78 10.23 -4.49
CA ASN A 155 5.67 10.69 -5.87
C ASN A 155 5.37 12.19 -5.90
N ASP A 156 6.11 12.94 -6.70
CA ASP A 156 5.93 14.37 -6.94
C ASP A 156 5.78 14.60 -8.45
N GLU A 157 4.75 15.33 -8.87
CA GLU A 157 4.52 15.67 -10.28
C GLU A 157 4.19 17.15 -10.44
N VAL A 158 4.70 17.76 -11.52
CA VAL A 158 4.29 19.09 -11.99
C VAL A 158 4.12 19.04 -13.49
N GLN A 159 2.97 19.51 -13.98
CA GLN A 159 2.65 19.61 -15.39
C GLN A 159 2.25 21.03 -15.75
N ALA A 160 2.68 21.49 -16.91
CA ALA A 160 2.17 22.70 -17.54
C ALA A 160 1.70 22.36 -18.95
N VAL A 161 0.47 22.76 -19.30
CA VAL A 161 -0.13 22.55 -20.62
C VAL A 161 -0.68 23.87 -21.12
N PHE A 162 -0.44 24.18 -22.38
CA PHE A 162 -1.00 25.31 -23.09
C PHE A 162 -1.75 24.80 -24.31
N THR A 163 -3.03 25.14 -24.40
CA THR A 163 -3.93 24.69 -25.46
C THR A 163 -4.60 25.89 -26.09
N GLY A 164 -4.74 25.86 -27.41
CA GLY A 164 -5.60 26.81 -28.08
C GLY A 164 -5.84 26.52 -29.54
N ALA A 165 -6.58 27.43 -30.17
CA ALA A 165 -7.01 27.32 -31.55
C ALA A 165 -6.73 28.59 -32.34
N PHE A 166 -6.47 28.42 -33.64
CA PHE A 166 -6.23 29.51 -34.58
C PHE A 166 -6.60 29.11 -36.01
N VAL A 167 -6.86 30.10 -36.88
CA VAL A 167 -7.20 29.88 -38.29
C VAL A 167 -6.06 30.33 -39.18
N THR A 168 -5.60 29.46 -40.09
CA THR A 168 -4.68 29.87 -41.17
C THR A 168 -5.09 29.26 -42.50
N GLY A 169 -5.11 30.08 -43.57
CA GLY A 169 -5.43 29.59 -44.92
C GLY A 169 -6.86 29.02 -45.09
N GLY A 170 -7.81 29.42 -44.24
CA GLY A 170 -9.17 28.87 -44.23
C GLY A 170 -9.30 27.51 -43.52
N LEU A 171 -8.26 27.08 -42.80
CA LEU A 171 -8.26 25.88 -41.98
C LEU A 171 -8.22 26.25 -40.49
N ASP A 172 -9.05 25.57 -39.70
CA ASP A 172 -9.02 25.63 -38.24
C ASP A 172 -7.93 24.69 -37.71
N HIS A 173 -7.12 25.18 -36.77
CA HIS A 173 -6.08 24.43 -36.09
C HIS A 173 -6.35 24.40 -34.60
N GLU A 174 -6.14 23.24 -33.98
CA GLU A 174 -6.04 23.07 -32.54
C GLU A 174 -4.62 22.62 -32.18
N LEU A 175 -4.02 23.27 -31.20
CA LEU A 175 -2.67 22.99 -30.74
C LEU A 175 -2.67 22.79 -29.22
N SER A 176 -1.99 21.75 -28.76
CA SER A 176 -1.66 21.57 -27.35
C SER A 176 -0.17 21.30 -27.19
N VAL A 177 0.48 22.04 -26.31
CA VAL A 177 1.91 21.88 -25.98
C VAL A 177 2.03 21.82 -24.47
N GLY A 178 2.83 20.90 -23.96
CA GLY A 178 3.01 20.78 -22.52
C GLY A 178 4.38 20.22 -22.12
N ALA A 179 4.69 20.38 -20.84
CA ALA A 179 5.86 19.84 -20.19
C ALA A 179 5.45 19.17 -18.87
N LEU A 180 6.13 18.08 -18.52
CA LEU A 180 5.89 17.29 -17.33
C LEU A 180 7.21 17.04 -16.62
N ARG A 181 7.22 17.15 -15.29
CA ARG A 181 8.30 16.65 -14.46
C ARG A 181 7.72 15.74 -13.38
N TYR A 182 8.23 14.52 -13.33
CA TYR A 182 7.88 13.50 -12.36
C TYR A 182 9.10 13.10 -11.54
N ARG A 183 8.92 12.86 -10.24
CA ARG A 183 9.94 12.32 -9.35
C ARG A 183 9.34 11.29 -8.41
N GLN A 184 9.95 10.12 -8.38
CA GLN A 184 9.70 9.09 -7.39
C GLN A 184 10.87 9.02 -6.40
N ALA A 185 10.57 8.74 -5.13
CA ALA A 185 11.55 8.47 -4.09
C ALA A 185 11.02 7.41 -3.14
N ASP A 186 11.80 6.36 -2.95
CA ASP A 186 11.51 5.27 -2.04
C ASP A 186 12.59 5.21 -0.95
N GLN A 187 12.18 5.05 0.29
CA GLN A 187 13.06 4.95 1.47
C GLN A 187 12.57 3.77 2.31
N GLN A 188 13.31 2.67 2.26
CA GLN A 188 13.08 1.55 3.16
C GLN A 188 14.02 1.66 4.35
N ALA A 189 13.48 1.55 5.57
CA ALA A 189 14.32 1.21 6.70
C ALA A 189 14.90 -0.20 6.49
N PRO A 190 16.15 -0.46 6.87
CA PRO A 190 16.67 -1.81 6.87
C PRO A 190 15.78 -2.69 7.77
N PRO A 191 15.31 -3.85 7.28
CA PRO A 191 14.43 -4.70 8.06
C PRO A 191 15.14 -5.10 9.35
N ALA A 192 14.55 -4.76 10.49
CA ALA A 192 14.98 -5.27 11.77
C ALA A 192 14.33 -6.64 11.94
N ALA A 193 14.95 -7.67 11.36
CA ALA A 193 14.65 -9.03 11.76
C ALA A 193 15.11 -9.18 13.21
N HIS A 194 14.23 -8.87 14.17
CA HIS A 194 14.41 -9.38 15.51
C HIS A 194 14.25 -10.90 15.41
N GLN A 195 15.36 -11.59 15.15
CA GLN A 195 15.48 -13.02 15.36
C GLN A 195 15.46 -13.27 16.87
N GLN A 196 14.30 -13.09 17.49
CA GLN A 196 13.95 -13.98 18.59
C GLN A 196 14.00 -15.40 18.00
N PRO A 197 14.53 -16.40 18.74
CA PRO A 197 14.46 -17.78 18.29
C PRO A 197 12.99 -18.07 17.93
N PRO A 198 12.71 -18.62 16.74
CA PRO A 198 11.34 -18.75 16.27
C PRO A 198 10.54 -19.53 17.32
N LEU A 199 9.42 -18.95 17.72
CA LEU A 199 8.48 -19.65 18.58
C LEU A 199 7.91 -20.80 17.78
N ARG A 200 7.70 -21.95 18.41
CA ARG A 200 7.19 -23.13 17.72
C ARG A 200 5.72 -23.28 18.00
N ALA A 201 4.99 -23.70 16.98
CA ALA A 201 3.60 -24.07 17.11
C ALA A 201 3.30 -25.29 16.25
N LYS A 202 2.17 -25.90 16.55
CA LYS A 202 1.62 -27.02 15.81
C LYS A 202 0.17 -26.73 15.51
N TYR A 203 -0.25 -27.05 14.29
CA TYR A 203 -1.66 -27.01 13.93
C TYR A 203 -2.10 -28.37 13.42
N SER A 204 -3.22 -28.87 13.95
CA SER A 204 -3.81 -30.13 13.53
C SER A 204 -4.64 -29.92 12.27
N PHE A 205 -4.11 -30.42 11.15
CA PHE A 205 -4.67 -30.35 9.80
C PHE A 205 -5.43 -31.60 9.38
#